data_AF-A0A266Q992-F1
#
_entry.id   AF-A0A266Q992-F1
#
_cell.length_a   1.000
_cell.length_b   1.000
_cell.length_c   1.000
_cell.angle_alpha   90.00
_cell.angle_beta   90.00
_cell.angle_gamma   90.00
#
_symmetry.space_group_name_H-M   'P 1'
#
loop_
_entity.id
_entity.type
_entity.pdbx_description
1 polymer ?
#
loop_
_entity_poly.entity_id
_entity_poly.type
_entity_poly.pdbx_seq_one_letter_code
_entity_poly.pdbx_strand_id
1 'polypeptide(L)'
;MSREDSHAGKSQLLAITSREQALQAIQTIDAQGEGFGPAKFDDPSHQELSHYFKFLTLQSQIEGYDPKSEKLPKHPKPPAAAKQPVSTADLGGVVFNFPDNPVAASYLPGYAELANVVSGLYQYMLIMTESIFLQEPHNQKRYFNQSLHRSMIWILDKVIQQMRTVTFQENNITYNLAPTFENINLGHRHQAFSNLTSLCNNFRAQFGTEPWYTAAYLDDYIKMIPTLPDVSAFWPDVANPQLEKFKGVPKFPANPPAAVGKDEVRHACMGLNHCKGQGRTRDNNCAGQGYCSTALEYNYADPSQPNVADHTCHVKNDCAGQGGCGLYGTAEEQDHPAHNECATLGSCATPINAERFSTDGPNRGKGVWKRARKVFEEKTWPTLRKDNPSLPKTPSPVPHQELFSNGPTMEWIETYSGEGMTACGASGMSGANSCG
;
A
#
# COMPACT_ATOMS: atom_id res chain seq x y z
N MET A 1 8.93 -24.51 -28.74
CA MET A 1 8.38 -23.19 -28.36
C MET A 1 9.52 -22.19 -28.45
N SER A 2 9.34 -21.15 -29.26
CA SER A 2 10.40 -20.26 -29.73
C SER A 2 11.06 -19.49 -28.58
N ARG A 3 12.26 -19.92 -28.17
CA ARG A 3 13.10 -19.21 -27.19
C ARG A 3 13.73 -17.93 -27.77
N GLU A 4 13.61 -17.72 -29.09
CA GLU A 4 14.29 -16.64 -29.80
C GLU A 4 13.40 -15.41 -30.04
N ASP A 5 12.07 -15.55 -29.93
CA ASP A 5 11.10 -14.46 -30.19
C ASP A 5 10.56 -13.74 -28.96
N SER A 6 10.70 -14.34 -27.77
CA SER A 6 10.24 -13.65 -26.56
C SER A 6 11.15 -12.45 -26.30
N HIS A 7 10.57 -11.26 -26.11
CA HIS A 7 11.30 -10.10 -25.56
C HIS A 7 11.94 -10.39 -24.18
N ALA A 8 11.62 -11.52 -23.54
CA ALA A 8 12.27 -11.98 -22.31
C ALA A 8 13.72 -12.45 -22.51
N GLY A 9 14.17 -12.62 -23.77
CA GLY A 9 15.45 -13.25 -24.06
C GLY A 9 15.59 -14.60 -23.32
N LYS A 10 16.82 -15.02 -23.02
CA LYS A 10 17.08 -16.19 -22.15
C LYS A 10 16.78 -15.88 -20.67
N SER A 11 15.55 -15.49 -20.32
CA SER A 11 15.03 -15.40 -18.94
C SER A 11 16.07 -14.95 -17.89
N GLN A 12 16.84 -13.90 -18.19
CA GLN A 12 17.84 -13.39 -17.27
C GLN A 12 17.20 -12.21 -16.56
N LEU A 13 17.08 -12.32 -15.23
CA LEU A 13 16.99 -11.16 -14.35
C LEU A 13 18.10 -10.17 -14.77
N LEU A 14 17.70 -9.01 -15.30
CA LEU A 14 18.60 -7.98 -15.80
C LEU A 14 19.12 -7.18 -14.61
N ALA A 15 20.43 -7.22 -14.37
CA ALA A 15 21.06 -6.27 -13.45
C ALA A 15 21.13 -4.91 -14.14
N ILE A 16 20.57 -3.87 -13.51
CA ILE A 16 20.59 -2.51 -14.04
C ILE A 16 21.88 -1.83 -13.58
N THR A 17 22.87 -1.73 -14.45
CA THR A 17 24.13 -1.03 -14.18
C THR A 17 24.41 0.11 -15.16
N SER A 18 23.55 0.31 -16.17
CA SER A 18 23.64 1.42 -17.12
C SER A 18 22.28 1.99 -17.49
N ARG A 19 22.28 3.18 -18.09
CA ARG A 19 21.07 3.84 -18.62
C ARG A 19 20.42 3.01 -19.73
N GLU A 20 21.21 2.41 -20.59
CA GLU A 20 20.74 1.57 -21.70
C GLU A 20 19.98 0.36 -21.17
N GLN A 21 20.50 -0.29 -20.12
CA GLN A 21 19.82 -1.41 -19.46
C GLN A 21 18.55 -0.97 -18.73
N ALA A 22 18.55 0.22 -18.11
CA ALA A 22 17.34 0.78 -17.51
C ALA A 22 16.24 1.02 -18.56
N LEU A 23 16.60 1.59 -19.72
CA LEU A 23 15.67 1.78 -20.84
C LEU A 23 15.17 0.44 -21.38
N GLN A 24 16.03 -0.57 -21.49
CA GLN A 24 15.63 -1.92 -21.89
C GLN A 24 14.66 -2.55 -20.89
N ALA A 25 14.89 -2.38 -19.59
CA ALA A 25 13.98 -2.86 -18.55
C ALA A 25 12.61 -2.17 -18.64
N ILE A 26 12.59 -0.85 -18.79
CA ILE A 26 11.35 -0.07 -18.97
C ILE A 26 10.58 -0.56 -20.19
N GLN A 27 11.26 -0.72 -21.33
CA GLN A 27 10.64 -1.25 -22.55
C GLN A 27 10.09 -2.67 -22.35
N THR A 28 10.80 -3.50 -21.59
CA THR A 28 10.36 -4.86 -21.26
C THR A 28 9.10 -4.83 -20.39
N ILE A 29 9.05 -3.97 -19.37
CA ILE A 29 7.87 -3.80 -18.49
C ILE A 29 6.69 -3.22 -19.28
N ASP A 30 6.92 -2.24 -20.14
CA ASP A 30 5.86 -1.64 -20.96
C ASP A 30 5.31 -2.66 -21.97
N ALA A 31 6.18 -3.38 -22.68
CA ALA A 31 5.77 -4.38 -23.66
C ALA A 31 5.14 -5.63 -23.03
N GLN A 32 5.68 -6.14 -21.92
CA GLN A 32 5.25 -7.42 -21.31
C GLN A 32 4.33 -7.25 -20.10
N GLY A 33 4.51 -6.22 -19.29
CA GLY A 33 3.88 -6.06 -17.98
C GLY A 33 2.47 -5.46 -18.07
N GLU A 34 2.37 -4.22 -18.57
CA GLU A 34 1.12 -3.45 -18.61
C GLU A 34 0.54 -3.32 -20.03
N GLY A 35 1.40 -3.19 -21.05
CA GLY A 35 1.07 -3.47 -22.44
C GLY A 35 -0.18 -2.79 -23.00
N PHE A 36 -0.46 -1.53 -22.65
CA PHE A 36 -1.35 -0.67 -23.46
C PHE A 36 -0.63 -0.25 -24.75
N GLY A 37 -0.02 -1.21 -25.45
CA GLY A 37 0.48 -1.02 -26.79
C GLY A 37 -0.69 -1.03 -27.78
N PRO A 38 -0.60 -0.37 -28.94
CA PRO A 38 -1.65 -0.47 -29.96
C PRO A 38 -1.77 -1.88 -30.56
N ALA A 39 -0.81 -2.75 -30.29
CA ALA A 39 -0.71 -4.10 -30.82
C ALA A 39 -1.38 -5.14 -29.90
N LYS A 40 -1.93 -6.17 -30.54
CA LYS A 40 -2.53 -7.34 -29.88
C LYS A 40 -1.48 -8.28 -29.27
N PHE A 41 -0.28 -8.30 -29.82
CA PHE A 41 0.80 -9.20 -29.47
C PHE A 41 1.90 -8.44 -28.76
N ASP A 42 2.54 -9.09 -27.78
CA ASP A 42 3.70 -8.54 -27.07
C ASP A 42 5.05 -9.05 -27.63
N ASP A 43 5.02 -9.83 -28.70
CA ASP A 43 6.20 -10.35 -29.38
C ASP A 43 6.16 -10.12 -30.91
N PRO A 44 7.32 -10.01 -31.59
CA PRO A 44 7.38 -9.82 -33.04
C PRO A 44 6.82 -10.98 -33.87
N SER A 45 6.85 -12.22 -33.35
CA SER A 45 6.30 -13.38 -34.06
C SER A 45 4.81 -13.59 -33.89
N HIS A 46 4.15 -12.75 -33.10
CA HIS A 46 2.73 -12.82 -32.80
C HIS A 46 2.31 -14.17 -32.19
N GLN A 47 3.18 -14.79 -31.38
CA GLN A 47 2.88 -16.03 -30.67
C GLN A 47 2.29 -15.80 -29.30
N GLU A 48 2.54 -14.64 -28.68
CA GLU A 48 2.13 -14.29 -27.33
C GLU A 48 1.26 -13.03 -27.33
N LEU A 49 0.07 -13.15 -26.72
CA LEU A 49 -0.83 -12.01 -26.58
C LEU A 49 -0.34 -11.10 -25.46
N SER A 50 -0.44 -9.79 -25.66
CA SER A 50 -0.19 -8.84 -24.57
C SER A 50 -1.15 -9.10 -23.39
N HIS A 51 -0.70 -8.81 -22.17
CA HIS A 51 -1.57 -8.93 -20.98
C HIS A 51 -2.88 -8.16 -21.14
N TYR A 52 -2.82 -6.93 -21.68
CA TYR A 52 -4.00 -6.14 -21.95
C TYR A 52 -4.99 -6.85 -22.89
N PHE A 53 -4.50 -7.44 -23.98
CA PHE A 53 -5.38 -8.16 -24.92
C PHE A 53 -5.92 -9.47 -24.32
N LYS A 54 -5.14 -10.16 -23.46
CA LYS A 54 -5.63 -11.33 -22.69
C LYS A 54 -6.79 -10.93 -21.78
N PHE A 55 -6.70 -9.79 -21.07
CA PHE A 55 -7.78 -9.29 -20.22
C PHE A 55 -9.01 -8.87 -21.03
N LEU A 56 -8.84 -8.18 -22.16
CA LEU A 56 -9.96 -7.87 -23.07
C LEU A 56 -10.65 -9.14 -23.59
N THR A 57 -9.87 -10.21 -23.80
CA THR A 57 -10.41 -11.51 -24.21
C THR A 57 -11.21 -12.15 -23.08
N LEU A 58 -10.70 -12.15 -21.85
CA LEU A 58 -11.43 -12.65 -20.68
C LEU A 58 -12.72 -11.85 -20.44
N GLN A 59 -12.67 -10.52 -20.48
CA GLN A 59 -13.85 -9.66 -20.37
C GLN A 59 -14.89 -10.03 -21.45
N SER A 60 -14.46 -10.19 -22.71
CA SER A 60 -15.35 -10.57 -23.81
C SER A 60 -16.05 -11.92 -23.59
N GLN A 61 -15.40 -12.82 -22.84
CA GLN A 61 -15.88 -14.16 -22.55
C GLN A 61 -16.76 -14.21 -21.31
N ILE A 62 -16.47 -13.42 -20.27
CA ILE A 62 -17.18 -13.48 -18.99
C ILE A 62 -18.36 -12.52 -18.97
N GLU A 63 -18.15 -11.27 -19.37
CA GLU A 63 -19.15 -10.19 -19.24
C GLU A 63 -19.64 -9.67 -20.60
N GLY A 64 -18.83 -9.82 -21.65
CA GLY A 64 -19.07 -9.20 -22.95
C GLY A 64 -18.72 -7.71 -22.91
N TYR A 65 -19.47 -6.89 -23.65
CA TYR A 65 -19.28 -5.44 -23.68
C TYR A 65 -20.63 -4.75 -23.54
N ASP A 66 -20.83 -4.02 -22.44
CA ASP A 66 -22.02 -3.18 -22.27
C ASP A 66 -21.85 -1.86 -23.05
N PRO A 67 -22.69 -1.60 -24.07
CA PRO A 67 -22.65 -0.33 -24.80
C PRO A 67 -22.95 0.91 -23.93
N LYS A 68 -23.40 0.76 -22.68
CA LYS A 68 -23.71 1.84 -21.74
C LYS A 68 -22.63 2.08 -20.66
N SER A 69 -21.74 1.13 -20.40
CA SER A 69 -20.88 1.13 -19.21
C SER A 69 -19.40 1.39 -19.49
N GLU A 70 -18.87 0.97 -20.65
CA GLU A 70 -17.44 1.16 -20.96
C GLU A 70 -17.18 1.62 -22.39
N LYS A 71 -16.38 2.69 -22.54
CA LYS A 71 -15.77 3.01 -23.83
C LYS A 71 -14.64 2.03 -24.07
N LEU A 72 -14.88 1.08 -24.97
CA LEU A 72 -13.85 0.18 -25.45
C LEU A 72 -12.64 0.93 -26.01
N PRO A 73 -11.42 0.41 -25.80
CA PRO A 73 -10.22 1.01 -26.35
C PRO A 73 -10.27 1.00 -27.87
N LYS A 74 -9.70 2.03 -28.49
CA LYS A 74 -9.52 2.06 -29.94
C LYS A 74 -8.46 1.05 -30.40
N HIS A 75 -7.42 0.87 -29.59
CA HIS A 75 -6.31 -0.03 -29.84
C HIS A 75 -5.83 -0.72 -28.54
N PRO A 76 -5.43 -2.00 -28.60
CA PRO A 76 -5.71 -2.92 -29.71
C PRO A 76 -7.23 -3.08 -29.86
N LYS A 77 -7.70 -3.35 -31.09
CA LYS A 77 -9.13 -3.54 -31.31
C LYS A 77 -9.61 -4.71 -30.45
N PRO A 78 -10.58 -4.53 -29.54
CA PRO A 78 -11.06 -5.61 -28.70
C PRO A 78 -11.59 -6.79 -29.54
N PRO A 79 -11.51 -8.02 -29.03
CA PRO A 79 -12.23 -9.14 -29.63
C PRO A 79 -13.73 -8.85 -29.70
N ALA A 80 -14.48 -9.63 -30.48
CA ALA A 80 -15.94 -9.58 -30.40
C ALA A 80 -16.40 -10.26 -29.10
N ALA A 81 -17.51 -9.79 -28.51
CA ALA A 81 -18.12 -10.48 -27.38
C ALA A 81 -18.38 -11.96 -27.73
N ALA A 82 -18.11 -12.85 -26.78
CA ALA A 82 -18.32 -14.28 -26.99
C ALA A 82 -19.80 -14.54 -27.26
N LYS A 83 -20.08 -15.39 -28.26
CA LYS A 83 -21.47 -15.79 -28.60
C LYS A 83 -22.15 -16.55 -27.46
N GLN A 84 -21.35 -17.20 -26.62
CA GLN A 84 -21.75 -17.94 -25.44
C GLN A 84 -20.80 -17.52 -24.33
N PRO A 85 -21.22 -16.59 -23.45
CA PRO A 85 -20.41 -16.20 -22.31
C PRO A 85 -20.18 -17.38 -21.36
N VAL A 86 -19.05 -17.35 -20.66
CA VAL A 86 -18.71 -18.28 -19.59
C VAL A 86 -19.73 -18.08 -18.46
N SER A 87 -20.45 -19.14 -18.11
CA SER A 87 -21.46 -19.07 -17.06
C SER A 87 -20.82 -19.12 -15.67
N THR A 88 -21.57 -18.70 -14.65
CA THR A 88 -21.16 -18.88 -13.24
C THR A 88 -20.90 -20.34 -12.90
N ALA A 89 -21.63 -21.27 -13.53
CA ALA A 89 -21.40 -22.71 -13.35
C ALA A 89 -20.05 -23.16 -13.94
N ASP A 90 -19.66 -22.61 -15.10
CA ASP A 90 -18.36 -22.88 -15.71
C ASP A 90 -17.21 -22.34 -14.84
N LEU A 91 -17.41 -21.16 -14.24
CA LEU A 91 -16.43 -20.56 -13.31
C LEU A 91 -16.29 -21.37 -12.02
N GLY A 92 -17.31 -22.09 -11.57
CA GLY A 92 -17.27 -22.90 -10.36
C GLY A 92 -16.21 -24.01 -10.36
N GLY A 93 -15.66 -24.37 -11.53
CA GLY A 93 -14.54 -25.31 -11.64
C GLY A 93 -13.16 -24.69 -11.44
N VAL A 94 -13.04 -23.36 -11.44
CA VAL A 94 -11.76 -22.63 -11.38
C VAL A 94 -11.72 -21.49 -10.36
N VAL A 95 -12.88 -21.05 -9.85
CA VAL A 95 -13.02 -20.00 -8.84
C VAL A 95 -13.48 -20.63 -7.51
N PHE A 96 -12.93 -20.14 -6.41
CA PHE A 96 -13.30 -20.55 -5.05
C PHE A 96 -14.27 -19.54 -4.44
N ASN A 97 -15.18 -20.01 -3.58
CA ASN A 97 -16.14 -19.15 -2.92
C ASN A 97 -15.50 -18.53 -1.67
N PHE A 98 -14.82 -17.39 -1.82
CA PHE A 98 -14.24 -16.66 -0.71
C PHE A 98 -15.24 -15.66 -0.10
N PRO A 99 -15.12 -15.33 1.19
CA PRO A 99 -15.83 -14.19 1.76
C PRO A 99 -15.39 -12.88 1.08
N ASP A 100 -16.28 -11.88 1.04
CA ASP A 100 -15.96 -10.56 0.52
C ASP A 100 -15.07 -9.79 1.50
N ASN A 101 -13.89 -9.37 1.06
CA ASN A 101 -12.91 -8.57 1.82
C ASN A 101 -12.70 -9.06 3.27
N PRO A 102 -12.28 -10.33 3.48
CA PRO A 102 -12.15 -10.87 4.82
C PRO A 102 -11.07 -10.16 5.62
N VAL A 103 -11.34 -9.99 6.91
CA VAL A 103 -10.37 -9.56 7.92
C VAL A 103 -10.09 -10.69 8.88
N ALA A 104 -8.88 -10.81 9.43
CA ALA A 104 -8.50 -11.93 10.29
C ALA A 104 -9.43 -12.01 11.51
N ALA A 105 -9.84 -10.85 12.05
CA ALA A 105 -10.77 -10.75 13.17
C ALA A 105 -12.19 -11.27 12.88
N SER A 106 -12.56 -11.46 11.60
CA SER A 106 -13.87 -12.05 11.21
C SER A 106 -13.85 -13.58 11.21
N TYR A 107 -12.67 -14.19 11.25
CA TYR A 107 -12.54 -15.64 11.24
C TYR A 107 -12.60 -16.24 12.65
N LEU A 108 -13.01 -17.52 12.71
CA LEU A 108 -12.96 -18.32 13.93
C LEU A 108 -11.50 -18.54 14.39
N PRO A 109 -11.28 -18.84 15.68
CA PRO A 109 -9.97 -19.22 16.18
C PRO A 109 -9.34 -20.36 15.36
N GLY A 110 -8.04 -20.27 15.12
CA GLY A 110 -7.26 -21.09 14.21
C GLY A 110 -7.17 -20.51 12.80
N TYR A 111 -8.30 -20.10 12.22
CA TYR A 111 -8.34 -19.49 10.88
C TYR A 111 -7.81 -18.06 10.90
N ALA A 112 -8.17 -17.29 11.92
CA ALA A 112 -7.66 -15.93 12.14
C ALA A 112 -6.13 -15.93 12.29
N GLU A 113 -5.59 -16.86 13.08
CA GLU A 113 -4.16 -16.99 13.33
C GLU A 113 -3.39 -17.47 12.10
N LEU A 114 -3.98 -18.36 11.28
CA LEU A 114 -3.40 -18.73 9.99
C LEU A 114 -3.37 -17.54 9.02
N ALA A 115 -4.45 -16.76 8.94
CA ALA A 115 -4.49 -15.53 8.15
C ALA A 115 -3.42 -14.52 8.62
N ASN A 116 -3.19 -14.44 9.95
CA ASN A 116 -2.12 -13.63 10.52
C ASN A 116 -0.72 -14.13 10.17
N VAL A 117 -0.49 -15.45 10.19
CA VAL A 117 0.79 -16.04 9.72
C VAL A 117 1.06 -15.67 8.26
N VAL A 118 0.04 -15.74 7.40
CA VAL A 118 0.18 -15.40 5.97
C VAL A 118 0.41 -13.91 5.76
N SER A 119 -0.31 -13.06 6.50
CA SER A 119 -0.09 -11.62 6.51
C SER A 119 1.33 -11.28 6.97
N GLY A 120 1.82 -11.91 8.03
CA GLY A 120 3.20 -11.78 8.49
C GLY A 120 4.24 -12.24 7.46
N LEU A 121 4.01 -13.37 6.78
CA LEU A 121 4.87 -13.83 5.69
C LEU A 121 4.93 -12.77 4.58
N TYR A 122 3.79 -12.22 4.16
CA TYR A 122 3.73 -11.18 3.13
C TYR A 122 4.50 -9.92 3.56
N GLN A 123 4.33 -9.47 4.81
CA GLN A 123 5.09 -8.31 5.32
C GLN A 123 6.59 -8.56 5.35
N TYR A 124 7.03 -9.76 5.75
CA TYR A 124 8.45 -10.09 5.71
C TYR A 124 8.98 -10.20 4.27
N MET A 125 8.16 -10.59 3.30
CA MET A 125 8.55 -10.57 1.88
C MET A 125 8.86 -9.16 1.38
N LEU A 126 8.15 -8.13 1.88
CA LEU A 126 8.48 -6.74 1.58
C LEU A 126 9.85 -6.35 2.14
N ILE A 127 10.14 -6.72 3.38
CA ILE A 127 11.45 -6.48 4.02
C ILE A 127 12.56 -7.19 3.23
N MET A 128 12.35 -8.45 2.85
CA MET A 128 13.30 -9.20 2.03
C MET A 128 13.49 -8.57 0.64
N THR A 129 12.43 -7.96 0.07
CA THR A 129 12.51 -7.25 -1.21
C THR A 129 13.43 -6.05 -1.10
N GLU A 130 13.25 -5.23 -0.07
CA GLU A 130 14.11 -4.08 0.21
C GLU A 130 15.57 -4.53 0.44
N SER A 131 15.79 -5.63 1.18
CA SER A 131 17.12 -6.19 1.40
C SER A 131 17.83 -6.68 0.15
N ILE A 132 17.09 -7.05 -0.92
CA ILE A 132 17.71 -7.37 -2.22
C ILE A 132 18.41 -6.13 -2.77
N PHE A 133 17.78 -4.96 -2.67
CA PHE A 133 18.35 -3.71 -3.18
C PHE A 133 19.56 -3.21 -2.38
N LEU A 134 19.72 -3.67 -1.13
CA LEU A 134 20.91 -3.42 -0.31
C LEU A 134 22.10 -4.33 -0.68
N GLN A 135 21.90 -5.33 -1.54
CA GLN A 135 23.01 -6.18 -2.01
C GLN A 135 23.79 -5.50 -3.12
N GLU A 136 25.10 -5.80 -3.15
CA GLU A 136 25.93 -5.57 -4.32
C GLU A 136 25.27 -6.16 -5.60
N PRO A 137 25.28 -5.45 -6.74
CA PRO A 137 24.55 -5.85 -7.94
C PRO A 137 24.77 -7.30 -8.38
N HIS A 138 25.99 -7.83 -8.25
CA HIS A 138 26.32 -9.20 -8.64
C HIS A 138 25.69 -10.28 -7.73
N ASN A 139 25.26 -9.92 -6.51
CA ASN A 139 24.61 -10.82 -5.55
C ASN A 139 23.08 -10.73 -5.59
N GLN A 140 22.51 -9.64 -6.12
CA GLN A 140 21.07 -9.39 -6.13
C GLN A 140 20.26 -10.56 -6.72
N LYS A 141 20.71 -11.15 -7.85
CA LYS A 141 20.05 -12.31 -8.46
C LYS A 141 19.96 -13.52 -7.53
N ARG A 142 21.06 -13.83 -6.84
CA ARG A 142 21.10 -14.97 -5.90
C ARG A 142 20.16 -14.71 -4.74
N TYR A 143 20.21 -13.51 -4.17
CA TYR A 143 19.32 -13.12 -3.07
C TYR A 143 17.87 -13.13 -3.49
N PHE A 144 17.50 -12.55 -4.63
CA PHE A 144 16.15 -12.61 -5.19
C PHE A 144 15.60 -14.04 -5.27
N ASN A 145 16.42 -14.99 -5.73
CA ASN A 145 15.98 -16.38 -5.81
C ASN A 145 15.82 -17.04 -4.43
N GLN A 146 16.70 -16.71 -3.47
CA GLN A 146 16.67 -17.28 -2.12
C GLN A 146 15.59 -16.68 -1.22
N SER A 147 15.24 -15.41 -1.45
CA SER A 147 14.17 -14.71 -0.76
C SER A 147 12.88 -14.75 -1.57
N LEU A 148 12.66 -13.80 -2.48
CA LEU A 148 11.38 -13.56 -3.15
C LEU A 148 10.86 -14.76 -3.96
N HIS A 149 11.69 -15.37 -4.79
CA HIS A 149 11.25 -16.53 -5.58
C HIS A 149 10.83 -17.68 -4.64
N ARG A 150 11.62 -17.94 -3.60
CA ARG A 150 11.34 -18.98 -2.61
C ARG A 150 10.08 -18.68 -1.80
N SER A 151 9.96 -17.48 -1.26
CA SER A 151 8.86 -17.08 -0.42
C SER A 151 7.54 -17.01 -1.20
N MET A 152 7.55 -16.49 -2.43
CA MET A 152 6.34 -16.34 -3.25
C MET A 152 5.88 -17.68 -3.82
N ILE A 153 6.75 -18.38 -4.57
CA ILE A 153 6.34 -19.53 -5.39
C ILE A 153 6.31 -20.83 -4.58
N TRP A 154 7.25 -21.00 -3.64
CA TRP A 154 7.42 -22.26 -2.93
C TRP A 154 6.79 -22.29 -1.54
N ILE A 155 6.41 -21.12 -0.99
CA ILE A 155 5.81 -21.02 0.35
C ILE A 155 4.44 -20.36 0.27
N LEU A 156 4.34 -19.05 -0.03
CA LEU A 156 3.09 -18.29 0.01
C LEU A 156 2.03 -18.88 -0.93
N ASP A 157 2.38 -19.11 -2.19
CA ASP A 157 1.51 -19.80 -3.16
C ASP A 157 1.00 -21.11 -2.56
N LYS A 158 1.90 -21.97 -2.06
CA LYS A 158 1.52 -23.29 -1.53
C LYS A 158 0.65 -23.21 -0.29
N VAL A 159 0.93 -22.30 0.64
CA VAL A 159 0.07 -22.06 1.81
C VAL A 159 -1.33 -21.65 1.34
N ILE A 160 -1.44 -20.68 0.43
CA ILE A 160 -2.74 -20.22 -0.09
C ILE A 160 -3.48 -21.33 -0.86
N GLN A 161 -2.74 -22.16 -1.61
CA GLN A 161 -3.30 -23.32 -2.29
C GLN A 161 -3.90 -24.35 -1.33
N GLN A 162 -3.35 -24.50 -0.12
CA GLN A 162 -3.92 -25.35 0.91
C GLN A 162 -5.02 -24.64 1.71
N MET A 163 -4.88 -23.33 1.98
CA MET A 163 -5.92 -22.56 2.68
C MET A 163 -7.26 -22.65 1.96
N ARG A 164 -7.29 -22.50 0.63
CA ARG A 164 -8.54 -22.59 -0.14
C ARG A 164 -9.19 -23.98 -0.10
N THR A 165 -8.52 -25.04 0.34
CA THR A 165 -9.16 -26.36 0.55
C THR A 165 -9.83 -26.47 1.91
N VAL A 166 -9.53 -25.58 2.84
CA VAL A 166 -10.22 -25.47 4.13
C VAL A 166 -11.52 -24.70 3.91
N THR A 167 -12.64 -25.30 4.33
CA THR A 167 -13.97 -24.69 4.21
C THR A 167 -14.58 -24.42 5.57
N PHE A 168 -15.33 -23.34 5.68
CA PHE A 168 -16.11 -22.99 6.87
C PHE A 168 -17.52 -22.54 6.49
N GLN A 169 -18.44 -22.52 7.45
CA GLN A 169 -19.82 -22.07 7.25
C GLN A 169 -20.03 -20.72 7.93
N GLU A 170 -20.65 -19.79 7.23
CA GLU A 170 -21.14 -18.53 7.77
C GLU A 170 -22.50 -18.21 7.15
N ASN A 171 -23.51 -17.93 7.97
CA ASN A 171 -24.88 -17.62 7.51
C ASN A 171 -25.47 -18.68 6.54
N ASN A 172 -25.20 -19.97 6.78
CA ASN A 172 -25.56 -21.10 5.91
C ASN A 172 -24.92 -21.08 4.51
N ILE A 173 -23.86 -20.30 4.31
CA ILE A 173 -23.04 -20.28 3.10
C ILE A 173 -21.71 -20.94 3.41
N THR A 174 -21.26 -21.82 2.51
CA THR A 174 -19.96 -22.47 2.61
C THR A 174 -18.90 -21.62 1.93
N TYR A 175 -17.90 -21.18 2.68
CA TYR A 175 -16.78 -20.42 2.16
C TYR A 175 -15.49 -21.23 2.21
N ASN A 176 -14.57 -20.92 1.31
CA ASN A 176 -13.18 -21.33 1.36
C ASN A 176 -12.39 -20.31 2.20
N LEU A 177 -11.38 -20.77 2.94
CA LEU A 177 -10.52 -19.87 3.70
C LEU A 177 -9.59 -19.08 2.77
N ALA A 178 -9.57 -17.76 2.93
CA ALA A 178 -8.75 -16.84 2.13
C ALA A 178 -7.71 -16.13 3.00
N PRO A 179 -6.53 -15.78 2.44
CA PRO A 179 -5.63 -14.84 3.09
C PRO A 179 -6.25 -13.43 3.16
N THR A 180 -5.89 -12.67 4.19
CA THR A 180 -6.42 -11.32 4.42
C THR A 180 -5.40 -10.22 4.06
N PHE A 181 -4.11 -10.56 4.01
CA PHE A 181 -3.00 -9.65 3.68
C PHE A 181 -3.02 -8.34 4.49
N GLU A 182 -3.35 -8.46 5.77
CA GLU A 182 -3.41 -7.33 6.68
C GLU A 182 -2.01 -6.80 7.00
N ASN A 183 -1.94 -5.51 7.35
CA ASN A 183 -0.69 -4.89 7.79
C ASN A 183 -0.36 -5.28 9.23
N ILE A 184 0.26 -6.45 9.42
CA ILE A 184 0.72 -6.91 10.73
C ILE A 184 2.06 -6.28 11.08
N ASN A 185 2.16 -5.77 12.30
CA ASN A 185 3.41 -5.25 12.85
C ASN A 185 4.31 -6.41 13.29
N LEU A 186 5.39 -6.67 12.55
CA LEU A 186 6.44 -7.63 12.92
C LEU A 186 7.56 -6.99 13.76
N GLY A 187 7.35 -5.80 14.31
CA GLY A 187 8.36 -5.01 15.01
C GLY A 187 9.33 -4.31 14.06
N HIS A 188 10.47 -3.87 14.59
CA HIS A 188 11.53 -3.28 13.77
C HIS A 188 12.09 -4.29 12.77
N ARG A 189 12.63 -3.82 11.63
CA ARG A 189 13.14 -4.69 10.56
C ARG A 189 14.17 -5.74 11.03
N HIS A 190 15.02 -5.42 12.02
CA HIS A 190 15.97 -6.39 12.62
C HIS A 190 15.32 -7.47 13.51
N GLN A 191 14.05 -7.32 13.85
CA GLN A 191 13.28 -8.25 14.68
C GLN A 191 12.23 -9.00 13.84
N ALA A 192 11.95 -8.54 12.62
CA ALA A 192 10.85 -9.04 11.82
C ALA A 192 10.95 -10.55 11.55
N PHE A 193 12.16 -11.07 11.29
CA PHE A 193 12.36 -12.50 11.07
C PHE A 193 12.08 -13.34 12.32
N SER A 194 12.60 -12.93 13.48
CA SER A 194 12.40 -13.66 14.73
C SER A 194 10.94 -13.57 15.21
N ASN A 195 10.28 -12.44 15.00
CA ASN A 195 8.87 -12.25 15.30
C ASN A 195 7.97 -13.09 14.38
N LEU A 196 8.25 -13.14 13.08
CA LEU A 196 7.54 -14.03 12.14
C LEU A 196 7.74 -15.50 12.48
N THR A 197 8.97 -15.89 12.82
CA THR A 197 9.28 -17.26 13.27
C THR A 197 8.50 -17.62 14.53
N SER A 198 8.44 -16.71 15.50
CA SER A 198 7.66 -16.89 16.73
C SER A 198 6.16 -17.01 16.44
N LEU A 199 5.63 -16.18 15.53
CA LEU A 199 4.23 -16.24 15.08
C LEU A 199 3.91 -17.63 14.50
N CYS A 200 4.76 -18.16 13.63
CA CYS A 200 4.60 -19.50 13.06
C CYS A 200 4.64 -20.60 14.13
N ASN A 201 5.61 -20.52 15.04
CA ASN A 201 5.77 -21.51 16.11
C ASN A 201 4.60 -21.52 17.08
N ASN A 202 4.11 -20.35 17.48
CA ASN A 202 2.96 -20.21 18.37
C ASN A 202 1.68 -20.76 17.72
N PHE A 203 1.43 -20.38 16.46
CA PHE A 203 0.30 -20.91 15.69
C PHE A 203 0.34 -22.44 15.61
N ARG A 204 1.50 -23.01 15.23
CA ARG A 204 1.65 -24.46 15.14
C ARG A 204 1.51 -25.17 16.48
N ALA A 205 2.01 -24.58 17.57
CA ALA A 205 1.88 -25.15 18.91
C ALA A 205 0.41 -25.20 19.37
N GLN A 206 -0.40 -24.23 18.95
CA GLN A 206 -1.80 -24.13 19.36
C GLN A 206 -2.77 -24.90 18.44
N PHE A 207 -2.56 -24.85 17.13
CA PHE A 207 -3.50 -25.35 16.12
C PHE A 207 -2.93 -26.45 15.21
N GLY A 208 -1.66 -26.83 15.39
CA GLY A 208 -0.96 -27.75 14.50
C GLY A 208 -1.49 -29.18 14.46
N THR A 209 -2.38 -29.55 15.39
CA THR A 209 -3.05 -30.86 15.44
C THR A 209 -4.51 -30.80 15.01
N GLU A 210 -5.04 -29.63 14.63
CA GLU A 210 -6.43 -29.50 14.22
C GLU A 210 -6.73 -30.32 12.95
N PRO A 211 -7.91 -30.96 12.83
CA PRO A 211 -8.24 -31.79 11.67
C PRO A 211 -8.20 -31.01 10.35
N TRP A 212 -8.69 -29.78 10.34
CA TRP A 212 -8.68 -28.93 9.14
C TRP A 212 -7.25 -28.54 8.71
N TYR A 213 -6.35 -28.40 9.68
CA TYR A 213 -4.95 -28.03 9.43
C TYR A 213 -4.15 -29.22 8.86
N THR A 214 -4.31 -30.38 9.50
CA THR A 214 -3.62 -31.61 9.14
C THR A 214 -4.12 -32.19 7.82
N ALA A 215 -5.44 -32.20 7.59
CA ALA A 215 -6.03 -32.71 6.34
C ALA A 215 -5.65 -31.86 5.11
N ALA A 216 -5.42 -30.55 5.31
CA ALA A 216 -4.98 -29.65 4.26
C ALA A 216 -3.44 -29.62 4.08
N TYR A 217 -2.68 -30.45 4.80
CA TYR A 217 -1.21 -30.48 4.73
C TYR A 217 -0.56 -29.10 4.94
N LEU A 218 -1.19 -28.22 5.72
CA LEU A 218 -0.71 -26.85 5.93
C LEU A 218 0.65 -26.82 6.62
N ASP A 219 0.92 -27.79 7.52
CA ASP A 219 2.20 -27.88 8.24
C ASP A 219 3.41 -27.96 7.33
N ASP A 220 3.28 -28.63 6.18
CA ASP A 220 4.38 -28.81 5.25
C ASP A 220 4.93 -27.49 4.71
N TYR A 221 4.08 -26.47 4.61
CA TYR A 221 4.46 -25.16 4.11
C TYR A 221 4.66 -24.13 5.23
N ILE A 222 3.88 -24.18 6.32
CA ILE A 222 4.07 -23.26 7.45
C ILE A 222 5.45 -23.47 8.09
N LYS A 223 5.92 -24.73 8.21
CA LYS A 223 7.28 -25.02 8.72
C LYS A 223 8.41 -24.53 7.81
N MET A 224 8.12 -24.20 6.55
CA MET A 224 9.11 -23.63 5.63
C MET A 224 9.32 -22.14 5.87
N ILE A 225 8.36 -21.42 6.47
CA ILE A 225 8.48 -19.97 6.70
C ILE A 225 9.72 -19.64 7.55
N PRO A 226 9.97 -20.28 8.72
CA PRO A 226 11.19 -20.04 9.52
C PRO A 226 12.50 -20.44 8.84
N THR A 227 12.47 -21.05 7.66
CA THR A 227 13.66 -21.42 6.89
C THR A 227 14.02 -20.42 5.81
N LEU A 228 13.25 -19.35 5.67
CA LEU A 228 13.59 -18.20 4.83
C LEU A 228 14.87 -17.52 5.32
N PRO A 229 15.58 -16.77 4.44
CA PRO A 229 16.77 -16.03 4.85
C PRO A 229 16.44 -15.02 5.97
N ASP A 230 17.24 -15.01 7.02
CA ASP A 230 17.25 -13.92 8.01
C ASP A 230 18.00 -12.72 7.42
N VAL A 231 17.28 -11.63 7.16
CA VAL A 231 17.83 -10.40 6.60
C VAL A 231 18.12 -9.33 7.67
N SER A 232 18.00 -9.67 8.95
CA SER A 232 18.11 -8.71 10.07
C SER A 232 19.46 -7.98 10.09
N ALA A 233 20.53 -8.63 9.62
CA ALA A 233 21.86 -8.04 9.52
C ALA A 233 21.96 -6.86 8.55
N PHE A 234 21.04 -6.75 7.57
CA PHE A 234 20.96 -5.59 6.66
C PHE A 234 20.25 -4.39 7.29
N TRP A 235 19.60 -4.60 8.43
CA TRP A 235 18.78 -3.60 9.10
C TRP A 235 19.23 -3.36 10.54
N PRO A 236 20.54 -3.18 10.81
CA PRO A 236 21.04 -3.11 12.17
C PRO A 236 20.30 -2.05 12.98
N ASP A 237 20.11 -2.34 14.27
CA ASP A 237 19.62 -1.38 15.26
C ASP A 237 20.72 -0.36 15.56
N VAL A 238 21.08 0.44 14.55
CA VAL A 238 22.07 1.50 14.72
C VAL A 238 21.36 2.65 15.38
N ALA A 239 21.91 3.12 16.51
CA ALA A 239 21.69 4.50 16.94
C ALA A 239 22.08 5.40 15.77
N ASN A 240 21.11 5.78 14.94
CA ASN A 240 21.37 6.55 13.76
C ASN A 240 21.77 7.97 14.25
N PRO A 241 23.03 8.41 14.09
CA PRO A 241 23.45 9.72 14.58
C PRO A 241 22.65 10.85 13.94
N GLN A 242 22.03 10.59 12.78
CA GLN A 242 21.13 11.53 12.11
C GLN A 242 19.84 11.75 12.91
N LEU A 243 19.47 10.85 13.83
CA LEU A 243 18.31 11.02 14.73
C LEU A 243 18.57 11.99 15.87
N GLU A 244 19.84 12.31 16.20
CA GLU A 244 20.14 13.34 17.21
C GLU A 244 19.54 14.69 16.82
N LYS A 245 19.35 14.97 15.52
CA LYS A 245 18.68 16.19 15.05
C LYS A 245 17.21 16.27 15.48
N PHE A 246 16.57 15.13 15.78
CA PHE A 246 15.19 15.07 16.28
C PHE A 246 15.12 15.06 17.81
N LYS A 247 16.25 15.14 18.52
CA LYS A 247 16.26 15.12 19.97
C LYS A 247 15.44 16.28 20.55
N GLY A 248 14.44 15.94 21.35
CA GLY A 248 13.52 16.92 21.95
C GLY A 248 12.33 17.28 21.06
N VAL A 249 12.27 16.79 19.83
CA VAL A 249 11.07 16.87 18.99
C VAL A 249 10.05 15.84 19.50
N PRO A 250 8.75 16.18 19.60
CA PRO A 250 7.73 15.20 19.92
C PRO A 250 7.77 14.01 18.96
N LYS A 251 7.59 12.79 19.48
CA LYS A 251 7.42 11.60 18.64
C LYS A 251 6.07 11.64 17.93
N PHE A 252 6.03 11.17 16.69
CA PHE A 252 4.80 10.90 15.96
C PHE A 252 4.02 9.79 16.67
N PRO A 253 2.74 10.00 17.06
CA PRO A 253 1.93 8.95 17.68
C PRO A 253 1.43 7.92 16.65
N ALA A 254 1.39 6.63 17.03
CA ALA A 254 0.91 5.53 16.18
C ALA A 254 -0.46 5.78 15.53
N ASN A 255 -1.42 6.32 16.29
CA ASN A 255 -2.80 6.55 15.83
C ASN A 255 -3.20 8.04 15.93
N PRO A 256 -4.11 8.52 15.06
CA PRO A 256 -4.73 9.82 15.22
C PRO A 256 -5.61 9.86 16.49
N PRO A 257 -5.92 11.05 17.05
CA PRO A 257 -6.83 11.15 18.18
C PRO A 257 -8.23 10.64 17.81
N ALA A 258 -8.74 9.67 18.59
CA ALA A 258 -10.10 9.13 18.42
C ALA A 258 -11.16 10.23 18.49
N ALA A 259 -10.98 11.19 19.41
CA ALA A 259 -11.83 12.37 19.53
C ALA A 259 -11.00 13.66 19.36
N VAL A 260 -11.66 14.69 18.84
CA VAL A 260 -11.13 16.06 18.72
C VAL A 260 -12.03 17.01 19.51
N GLY A 261 -11.50 18.17 19.90
CA GLY A 261 -12.29 19.18 20.61
C GLY A 261 -13.49 19.69 19.79
N LYS A 262 -14.49 20.28 20.46
CA LYS A 262 -15.73 20.78 19.82
C LYS A 262 -15.48 21.73 18.63
N ASP A 263 -14.41 22.52 18.71
CA ASP A 263 -14.01 23.51 17.70
C ASP A 263 -12.72 23.11 16.97
N GLU A 264 -12.32 21.84 17.06
CA GLU A 264 -11.17 21.30 16.36
C GLU A 264 -11.59 20.62 15.06
N VAL A 265 -10.95 21.05 13.98
CA VAL A 265 -11.13 20.47 12.66
C VAL A 265 -10.03 19.45 12.41
N ARG A 266 -10.43 18.25 11.98
CA ARG A 266 -9.47 17.23 11.52
C ARG A 266 -8.78 17.71 10.25
N HIS A 267 -7.49 17.43 10.13
CA HIS A 267 -6.68 17.89 9.01
C HIS A 267 -5.71 16.81 8.54
N ALA A 268 -5.38 16.83 7.25
CA ALA A 268 -4.59 15.78 6.61
C ALA A 268 -3.06 15.90 6.79
N CYS A 269 -2.54 17.03 7.31
CA CYS A 269 -1.08 17.28 7.33
C CYS A 269 -0.60 18.09 8.53
N MET A 270 0.70 17.96 8.81
CA MET A 270 1.43 18.87 9.70
C MET A 270 1.23 20.33 9.28
N GLY A 271 0.96 21.17 10.28
CA GLY A 271 0.76 22.60 10.12
C GLY A 271 -0.64 23.01 9.67
N LEU A 272 -1.59 22.10 9.44
CA LEU A 272 -2.94 22.49 8.95
C LEU A 272 -3.99 22.64 10.08
N ASN A 273 -3.55 22.67 11.33
CA ASN A 273 -4.41 22.84 12.50
C ASN A 273 -4.98 24.26 12.60
N HIS A 274 -6.19 24.37 13.16
CA HIS A 274 -6.94 25.62 13.21
C HIS A 274 -6.65 26.46 14.47
N CYS A 275 -6.13 25.85 15.53
CA CYS A 275 -5.84 26.55 16.79
C CYS A 275 -4.69 25.93 17.59
N LYS A 276 -4.26 26.64 18.64
CA LYS A 276 -3.30 26.19 19.65
C LYS A 276 -3.76 24.86 20.27
N GLY A 277 -2.85 23.92 20.45
CA GLY A 277 -3.12 22.62 21.08
C GLY A 277 -3.86 21.62 20.18
N GLN A 278 -4.16 21.97 18.94
CA GLN A 278 -4.77 21.07 17.95
C GLN A 278 -3.72 20.35 17.10
N GLY A 279 -4.05 19.18 16.56
CA GLY A 279 -3.09 18.32 15.85
C GLY A 279 -2.74 17.05 16.64
N ARG A 280 -2.03 16.12 16.01
CA ARG A 280 -1.87 14.76 16.53
C ARG A 280 -1.12 14.70 17.86
N THR A 281 -0.05 15.49 18.02
CA THR A 281 0.75 15.52 19.25
C THR A 281 0.20 16.43 20.33
N ARG A 282 -0.79 17.29 20.00
CA ARG A 282 -1.30 18.36 20.88
C ARG A 282 -0.27 19.43 21.26
N ASP A 283 0.95 19.35 20.73
CA ASP A 283 2.05 20.26 21.05
C ASP A 283 2.19 21.33 19.97
N ASN A 284 1.60 22.50 20.17
CA ASN A 284 1.83 23.66 19.32
C ASN A 284 1.35 24.94 20.01
N ASN A 285 1.92 26.06 19.60
CA ASN A 285 1.61 27.36 20.20
C ASN A 285 0.53 28.14 19.45
N CYS A 286 0.20 27.77 18.21
CA CYS A 286 -0.75 28.49 17.38
C CYS A 286 -1.35 27.63 16.25
N ALA A 287 -2.41 28.16 15.64
CA ALA A 287 -2.90 27.71 14.34
C ALA A 287 -1.75 27.69 13.33
N GLY A 288 -1.73 26.68 12.46
CA GLY A 288 -0.67 26.56 11.46
C GLY A 288 0.58 25.79 11.92
N GLN A 289 0.66 25.36 13.19
CA GLN A 289 1.86 24.79 13.84
C GLN A 289 1.68 23.40 14.45
N GLY A 290 0.57 22.72 14.23
CA GLY A 290 0.29 21.40 14.79
C GLY A 290 1.15 20.31 14.14
N TYR A 291 1.66 19.37 14.93
CA TYR A 291 2.34 18.20 14.38
C TYR A 291 1.31 17.21 13.82
N CYS A 292 1.52 16.84 12.56
CA CYS A 292 0.88 15.74 11.85
C CYS A 292 -0.64 15.73 11.71
N SER A 293 -1.10 14.82 10.83
CA SER A 293 -2.51 14.59 10.50
C SER A 293 -3.33 14.10 11.69
N THR A 294 -4.59 14.55 11.73
CA THR A 294 -5.64 14.05 12.62
C THR A 294 -6.81 13.43 11.85
N ALA A 295 -6.66 13.22 10.54
CA ALA A 295 -7.65 12.54 9.71
C ALA A 295 -7.90 11.09 10.16
N LEU A 296 -9.13 10.61 9.93
CA LEU A 296 -9.52 9.23 10.20
C LEU A 296 -9.82 8.47 8.90
N GLU A 297 -9.69 7.15 8.96
CA GLU A 297 -10.13 6.26 7.90
C GLU A 297 -11.65 6.00 7.96
N TYR A 298 -12.28 6.07 6.79
CA TYR A 298 -13.69 5.76 6.61
C TYR A 298 -13.97 4.27 6.84
N ASN A 299 -14.99 3.98 7.65
CA ASN A 299 -15.43 2.62 7.93
C ASN A 299 -16.61 2.24 7.02
N TYR A 300 -16.36 1.37 6.04
CA TYR A 300 -17.39 0.88 5.13
C TYR A 300 -18.43 -0.02 5.81
N ALA A 301 -18.08 -0.67 6.93
CA ALA A 301 -18.97 -1.56 7.66
C ALA A 301 -19.96 -0.77 8.56
N ASP A 302 -19.49 0.34 9.14
CA ASP A 302 -20.32 1.27 9.91
C ASP A 302 -19.87 2.73 9.64
N PRO A 303 -20.49 3.42 8.66
CA PRO A 303 -20.16 4.81 8.32
C PRO A 303 -20.33 5.82 9.46
N SER A 304 -21.01 5.44 10.56
CA SER A 304 -21.16 6.32 11.72
C SER A 304 -19.97 6.25 12.69
N GLN A 305 -19.09 5.27 12.51
CA GLN A 305 -17.96 4.98 13.39
C GLN A 305 -16.66 4.81 12.59
N PRO A 306 -15.94 5.90 12.28
CA PRO A 306 -14.67 5.80 11.57
C PRO A 306 -13.61 5.01 12.34
N ASN A 307 -12.69 4.41 11.59
CA ASN A 307 -11.54 3.73 12.16
C ASN A 307 -10.54 4.76 12.72
N VAL A 308 -10.03 4.51 13.92
CA VAL A 308 -8.98 5.32 14.55
C VAL A 308 -7.61 4.97 13.95
N ALA A 309 -7.47 5.22 12.65
CA ALA A 309 -6.31 4.88 11.84
C ALA A 309 -6.10 5.94 10.75
N ASP A 310 -4.86 6.04 10.27
CA ASP A 310 -4.53 6.75 9.05
C ASP A 310 -5.04 5.97 7.82
N HIS A 311 -5.46 6.65 6.75
CA HIS A 311 -5.93 6.00 5.51
C HIS A 311 -4.89 6.04 4.38
N THR A 312 -4.83 4.99 3.54
CA THR A 312 -3.86 4.81 2.43
C THR A 312 -4.31 5.37 1.08
N CYS A 313 -5.61 5.50 0.86
CA CYS A 313 -6.15 5.50 -0.51
C CYS A 313 -7.00 6.72 -0.84
N HIS A 314 -7.15 6.95 -2.15
CA HIS A 314 -8.25 7.72 -2.72
C HIS A 314 -9.57 7.15 -2.15
N VAL A 315 -10.55 8.01 -1.87
CA VAL A 315 -11.85 7.65 -1.29
C VAL A 315 -11.90 7.00 0.12
N LYS A 316 -10.83 7.04 0.93
CA LYS A 316 -10.85 6.46 2.29
C LYS A 316 -10.86 7.46 3.45
N ASN A 317 -10.98 8.75 3.15
CA ASN A 317 -11.11 9.78 4.17
C ASN A 317 -12.51 9.75 4.81
N ASP A 318 -12.57 9.96 6.12
CA ASP A 318 -13.83 10.01 6.86
C ASP A 318 -14.69 11.26 6.56
N CYS A 319 -14.08 12.38 6.15
CA CYS A 319 -14.85 13.63 5.94
C CYS A 319 -14.20 14.60 4.94
N ALA A 320 -14.93 15.66 4.59
CA ALA A 320 -14.42 16.81 3.83
C ALA A 320 -13.14 17.39 4.45
N GLY A 321 -12.22 17.85 3.61
CA GLY A 321 -10.93 18.39 4.03
C GLY A 321 -9.93 17.39 4.63
N GLN A 322 -10.30 16.10 4.73
CA GLN A 322 -9.43 15.03 5.24
C GLN A 322 -8.83 14.15 4.13
N GLY A 323 -9.21 14.40 2.88
CA GLY A 323 -8.74 13.66 1.70
C GLY A 323 -7.61 14.40 0.97
N GLY A 324 -6.62 13.64 0.51
CA GLY A 324 -5.70 14.10 -0.53
C GLY A 324 -4.30 14.45 -0.04
N CYS A 325 -3.34 13.64 -0.48
CA CYS A 325 -1.92 13.95 -0.57
C CYS A 325 -1.46 14.16 -2.02
N GLY A 326 -2.35 14.45 -2.97
CA GLY A 326 -2.00 14.86 -4.32
C GLY A 326 -0.94 14.03 -5.05
N LEU A 327 -0.78 12.74 -4.72
CA LEU A 327 0.19 11.81 -5.32
C LEU A 327 -0.48 11.03 -6.46
N TYR A 328 -1.73 10.62 -6.27
CA TYR A 328 -2.58 9.99 -7.29
C TYR A 328 -3.87 10.80 -7.44
N GLY A 329 -4.83 10.34 -8.24
CA GLY A 329 -6.05 11.09 -8.58
C GLY A 329 -5.87 12.05 -9.76
N THR A 330 -6.93 12.77 -10.10
CA THR A 330 -6.94 13.72 -11.21
C THR A 330 -5.98 14.90 -10.95
N ALA A 331 -5.51 15.54 -12.03
CA ALA A 331 -4.70 16.77 -11.93
C ALA A 331 -5.35 17.86 -11.04
N GLU A 332 -6.68 17.93 -11.01
CA GLU A 332 -7.43 18.87 -10.16
C GLU A 332 -7.34 18.50 -8.67
N GLU A 333 -7.57 17.22 -8.34
CA GLU A 333 -7.43 16.74 -6.96
C GLU A 333 -5.99 16.90 -6.45
N GLN A 334 -4.99 16.67 -7.31
CA GLN A 334 -3.58 16.87 -6.97
C GLN A 334 -3.20 18.36 -6.80
N ASP A 335 -3.95 19.29 -7.41
CA ASP A 335 -3.76 20.72 -7.18
C ASP A 335 -4.42 21.21 -5.88
N HIS A 336 -5.34 20.43 -5.30
CA HIS A 336 -6.11 20.81 -4.11
C HIS A 336 -6.05 19.74 -2.98
N PRO A 337 -4.85 19.34 -2.51
CA PRO A 337 -4.73 18.41 -1.38
C PRO A 337 -5.41 18.97 -0.12
N ALA A 338 -6.01 18.07 0.67
CA ALA A 338 -6.77 18.38 1.88
C ALA A 338 -7.99 19.30 1.68
N HIS A 339 -8.53 19.40 0.45
CA HIS A 339 -9.67 20.25 0.09
C HIS A 339 -10.74 19.51 -0.72
N ASN A 340 -10.93 18.21 -0.43
CA ASN A 340 -12.04 17.42 -0.94
C ASN A 340 -13.38 17.84 -0.31
N GLU A 341 -14.46 17.68 -1.07
CA GLU A 341 -15.79 18.17 -0.70
C GLU A 341 -16.53 17.29 0.32
N CYS A 342 -16.22 15.99 0.40
CA CYS A 342 -16.96 15.06 1.26
C CYS A 342 -16.09 13.88 1.73
N ALA A 343 -16.64 13.07 2.64
CA ALA A 343 -16.14 11.73 2.92
C ALA A 343 -15.94 10.94 1.63
N THR A 344 -14.95 10.06 1.61
CA THR A 344 -14.65 9.20 0.46
C THR A 344 -14.36 9.94 -0.86
N LEU A 345 -13.85 11.17 -0.79
CA LEU A 345 -13.43 11.96 -1.96
C LEU A 345 -12.00 12.48 -1.79
N GLY A 346 -11.31 12.66 -2.91
CA GLY A 346 -9.95 13.20 -2.95
C GLY A 346 -8.87 12.14 -2.90
N SER A 347 -7.62 12.59 -3.01
CA SER A 347 -6.58 11.79 -3.65
C SER A 347 -5.40 11.36 -2.78
N CYS A 348 -5.69 10.55 -1.75
CA CYS A 348 -4.73 9.72 -0.99
C CYS A 348 -4.24 10.21 0.38
N ALA A 349 -3.27 9.43 0.91
CA ALA A 349 -3.07 9.05 2.31
C ALA A 349 -2.61 10.11 3.29
N THR A 350 -2.86 9.83 4.56
CA THR A 350 -2.37 10.62 5.70
C THR A 350 -1.36 9.83 6.55
N PRO A 351 -0.43 10.52 7.23
CA PRO A 351 -0.07 11.93 7.07
C PRO A 351 0.67 12.20 5.75
N ILE A 352 0.56 13.43 5.22
CA ILE A 352 1.42 13.87 4.10
C ILE A 352 2.84 14.10 4.61
N ASN A 353 3.81 13.32 4.11
CA ASN A 353 5.24 13.45 4.40
C ASN A 353 5.98 14.32 3.38
N ALA A 354 7.26 14.59 3.66
CA ALA A 354 8.14 15.39 2.82
C ALA A 354 8.52 14.71 1.50
N GLU A 355 8.44 13.38 1.47
CA GLU A 355 8.91 12.53 0.37
C GLU A 355 7.85 12.36 -0.74
N ARG A 356 6.61 12.84 -0.54
CA ARG A 356 5.53 12.78 -1.54
C ARG A 356 5.60 13.91 -2.56
N PHE A 357 5.45 13.57 -3.85
CA PHE A 357 5.41 14.50 -4.97
C PHE A 357 4.16 14.28 -5.84
N SER A 358 3.66 15.32 -6.49
CA SER A 358 2.53 15.16 -7.43
C SER A 358 2.98 14.45 -8.71
N THR A 359 2.16 13.52 -9.20
CA THR A 359 2.44 12.74 -10.41
C THR A 359 1.83 13.36 -11.66
N ASP A 360 0.87 14.26 -11.49
CA ASP A 360 0.15 14.88 -12.60
C ASP A 360 -0.14 16.38 -12.35
N GLY A 361 -0.63 17.06 -13.38
CA GLY A 361 -1.08 18.45 -13.33
C GLY A 361 0.04 19.49 -13.19
N PRO A 362 -0.32 20.76 -12.89
CA PRO A 362 0.63 21.88 -12.79
C PRO A 362 1.71 21.74 -11.69
N ASN A 363 1.48 20.82 -10.75
CA ASN A 363 2.41 20.55 -9.64
C ASN A 363 3.24 19.29 -9.85
N ARG A 364 3.18 18.64 -11.02
CA ARG A 364 3.96 17.42 -11.28
C ARG A 364 5.43 17.58 -10.90
N GLY A 365 5.93 16.64 -10.11
CA GLY A 365 7.30 16.60 -9.57
C GLY A 365 7.56 17.57 -8.40
N LYS A 366 6.56 18.29 -7.90
CA LYS A 366 6.68 19.18 -6.73
C LYS A 366 6.14 18.49 -5.48
N GLY A 367 6.71 18.86 -4.34
CA GLY A 367 6.34 18.31 -3.03
C GLY A 367 4.88 18.59 -2.67
N VAL A 368 4.15 17.53 -2.34
CA VAL A 368 2.73 17.60 -2.00
C VAL A 368 2.52 18.43 -0.75
N TRP A 369 3.31 18.19 0.30
CA TRP A 369 3.15 18.89 1.57
C TRP A 369 3.23 20.41 1.37
N LYS A 370 4.16 20.87 0.52
CA LYS A 370 4.26 22.29 0.16
C LYS A 370 3.02 22.80 -0.57
N ARG A 371 2.43 21.99 -1.46
CA ARG A 371 1.17 22.36 -2.11
C ARG A 371 0.04 22.45 -1.10
N ALA A 372 -0.12 21.47 -0.21
CA ALA A 372 -1.12 21.49 0.86
C ALA A 372 -0.96 22.70 1.78
N ARG A 373 0.27 23.06 2.13
CA ARG A 373 0.55 24.27 2.91
C ARG A 373 0.10 25.54 2.17
N LYS A 374 0.42 25.64 0.88
CA LYS A 374 0.00 26.76 0.04
C LYS A 374 -1.54 26.83 -0.10
N VAL A 375 -2.21 25.71 -0.28
CA VAL A 375 -3.69 25.68 -0.36
C VAL A 375 -4.31 26.11 0.98
N PHE A 376 -3.75 25.68 2.12
CA PHE A 376 -4.19 26.15 3.43
C PHE A 376 -4.01 27.67 3.59
N GLU A 377 -2.87 28.20 3.17
CA GLU A 377 -2.60 29.65 3.15
C GLU A 377 -3.60 30.43 2.29
N GLU A 378 -3.99 29.88 1.14
CA GLU A 378 -4.87 30.51 0.17
C GLU A 378 -6.36 30.39 0.53
N LYS A 379 -6.79 29.22 1.01
CA LYS A 379 -8.22 28.86 1.16
C LYS A 379 -8.69 28.82 2.61
N THR A 380 -7.88 28.36 3.56
CA THR A 380 -8.29 28.17 4.96
C THR A 380 -7.91 29.35 5.85
N TRP A 381 -6.69 29.86 5.70
CA TRP A 381 -6.14 30.91 6.56
C TRP A 381 -6.93 32.22 6.54
N PRO A 382 -7.44 32.72 5.41
CA PRO A 382 -8.25 33.94 5.40
C PRO A 382 -9.52 33.81 6.24
N THR A 383 -10.18 32.66 6.20
CA THR A 383 -11.36 32.35 7.02
C THR A 383 -11.00 32.29 8.50
N LEU A 384 -9.92 31.59 8.85
CA LEU A 384 -9.44 31.54 10.24
C LEU A 384 -9.14 32.92 10.81
N ARG A 385 -8.53 33.81 10.02
CA ARG A 385 -8.25 35.19 10.45
C ARG A 385 -9.52 36.04 10.58
N LYS A 386 -10.53 35.77 9.76
CA LYS A 386 -11.84 36.45 9.88
C LYS A 386 -12.50 36.08 11.21
N ASP A 387 -12.43 34.80 11.58
CA ASP A 387 -13.04 34.28 12.82
C ASP A 387 -12.19 34.62 14.06
N ASN A 388 -10.87 34.70 13.91
CA ASN A 388 -9.94 35.12 14.95
C ASN A 388 -8.96 36.20 14.43
N PRO A 389 -9.32 37.49 14.54
CA PRO A 389 -8.48 38.60 14.07
C PRO A 389 -7.13 38.73 14.77
N SER A 390 -6.92 38.04 15.90
CA SER A 390 -5.63 38.04 16.62
C SER A 390 -4.56 37.18 15.94
N LEU A 391 -4.95 36.32 14.98
CA LEU A 391 -4.02 35.50 14.20
C LEU A 391 -3.10 36.36 13.30
N PRO A 392 -1.84 35.95 13.10
CA PRO A 392 -0.88 36.68 12.27
C PRO A 392 -1.34 36.80 10.81
N LYS A 393 -0.80 37.78 10.07
CA LYS A 393 -1.21 38.04 8.67
C LYS A 393 -1.05 36.82 7.77
N THR A 394 0.04 36.09 7.96
CA THR A 394 0.33 34.79 7.33
C THR A 394 0.42 33.72 8.40
N PRO A 395 0.20 32.43 8.09
CA PRO A 395 0.42 31.37 9.05
C PRO A 395 1.84 31.42 9.60
N SER A 396 1.97 31.10 10.88
CA SER A 396 3.29 30.90 11.48
C SER A 396 4.01 29.74 10.79
N PRO A 397 5.35 29.72 10.77
CA PRO A 397 6.09 28.53 10.32
C PRO A 397 5.69 27.30 11.13
N VAL A 398 5.84 26.13 10.50
CA VAL A 398 5.72 24.85 11.22
C VAL A 398 6.75 24.77 12.35
N PRO A 399 6.51 23.95 13.39
CA PRO A 399 7.51 23.67 14.41
C PRO A 399 8.78 23.13 13.77
N HIS A 400 9.94 23.37 14.40
CA HIS A 400 11.23 22.89 13.92
C HIS A 400 11.41 23.08 12.41
N GLN A 401 11.27 24.32 11.93
CA GLN A 401 11.29 24.63 10.50
C GLN A 401 12.58 24.13 9.81
N GLU A 402 13.69 24.09 10.55
CA GLU A 402 14.97 23.51 10.13
C GLU A 402 14.88 22.01 9.79
N LEU A 403 13.97 21.28 10.43
CA LEU A 403 13.71 19.85 10.22
C LEU A 403 12.56 19.62 9.24
N PHE A 404 11.53 20.46 9.27
CA PHE A 404 10.24 20.22 8.59
C PHE A 404 9.88 21.23 7.51
N SER A 405 10.86 21.96 6.95
CA SER A 405 10.65 22.92 5.85
C SER A 405 9.98 22.33 4.60
N ASN A 406 10.08 21.01 4.41
CA ASN A 406 9.45 20.27 3.32
C ASN A 406 8.29 19.38 3.78
N GLY A 407 7.92 19.42 5.07
CA GLY A 407 7.00 18.50 5.72
C GLY A 407 7.70 17.52 6.67
N PRO A 408 6.93 16.66 7.38
CA PRO A 408 7.49 15.64 8.25
C PRO A 408 8.21 14.57 7.41
N THR A 409 9.43 14.21 7.80
CA THR A 409 10.21 13.21 7.07
C THR A 409 9.91 11.79 7.53
N MET A 410 10.15 10.83 6.64
CA MET A 410 10.13 9.39 6.95
C MET A 410 11.07 9.02 8.07
N GLU A 411 12.25 9.64 8.09
CA GLU A 411 13.23 9.43 9.15
C GLU A 411 12.69 9.82 10.53
N TRP A 412 11.87 10.88 10.62
CA TRP A 412 11.22 11.28 11.87
C TRP A 412 10.03 10.38 12.22
N ILE A 413 9.19 10.05 11.24
CA ILE A 413 7.99 9.21 11.44
C ILE A 413 8.41 7.77 11.80
N GLU A 414 9.14 7.11 10.92
CA GLU A 414 9.45 5.69 11.06
C GLU A 414 10.65 5.43 11.96
N THR A 415 11.74 6.16 11.76
CA THR A 415 13.01 5.82 12.43
C THR A 415 13.09 6.44 13.83
N TYR A 416 12.76 7.74 13.99
CA TYR A 416 12.82 8.41 15.29
C TYR A 416 11.64 8.05 16.20
N SER A 417 10.43 8.05 15.64
CA SER A 417 9.22 7.81 16.44
C SER A 417 8.95 6.32 16.60
N GLY A 418 9.43 5.47 15.68
CA GLY A 418 9.21 4.03 15.69
C GLY A 418 7.87 3.62 15.09
N GLU A 419 7.22 4.52 14.37
CA GLU A 419 5.84 4.36 13.90
C GLU A 419 5.79 4.30 12.37
N GLY A 420 4.99 3.40 11.81
CA GLY A 420 4.84 3.30 10.37
C GLY A 420 4.02 4.45 9.78
N MET A 421 4.25 4.75 8.50
CA MET A 421 3.29 5.53 7.73
C MET A 421 2.48 4.67 6.77
N THR A 422 1.33 5.18 6.40
CA THR A 422 0.39 4.52 5.52
C THR A 422 0.81 4.76 4.05
N ALA A 423 1.38 3.74 3.41
CA ALA A 423 1.91 3.82 2.04
C ALA A 423 0.79 3.84 0.98
N CYS A 424 0.94 4.68 -0.05
CA CYS A 424 0.00 4.70 -1.17
C CYS A 424 0.36 3.64 -2.20
N GLY A 425 -0.35 2.52 -2.19
CA GLY A 425 -0.35 1.54 -3.28
C GLY A 425 -1.55 0.62 -3.13
N ALA A 426 -2.36 0.46 -4.17
CA ALA A 426 -3.48 -0.48 -4.22
C ALA A 426 -3.02 -1.97 -4.25
N SER A 427 -1.75 -2.23 -3.90
CA SER A 427 -1.10 -3.54 -3.97
C SER A 427 0.11 -3.67 -3.03
N GLY A 428 0.24 -2.79 -2.02
CA GLY A 428 1.39 -2.84 -1.09
C GLY A 428 2.74 -2.49 -1.73
N MET A 429 2.75 -1.90 -2.93
CA MET A 429 3.98 -1.40 -3.57
C MET A 429 4.22 0.08 -3.26
N SER A 430 5.33 0.34 -2.56
CA SER A 430 6.22 1.50 -2.69
C SER A 430 5.57 2.88 -2.88
N GLY A 431 5.32 3.58 -1.76
CA GLY A 431 5.06 5.03 -1.78
C GLY A 431 5.61 5.81 -0.61
N ALA A 432 6.22 5.14 0.37
CA ALA A 432 6.77 5.79 1.56
C ALA A 432 8.28 6.09 1.42
N ASN A 433 9.03 5.27 0.67
CA ASN A 433 10.46 5.49 0.43
C ASN A 433 10.70 6.12 -0.95
N SER A 434 11.42 7.24 -0.95
CA SER A 434 11.96 7.85 -2.16
C SER A 434 13.07 6.98 -2.76
N CYS A 435 13.20 6.99 -4.10
CA CYS A 435 14.48 6.74 -4.75
C CYS A 435 15.44 7.84 -4.31
N GLY A 436 16.31 7.53 -3.34
CA GLY A 436 17.43 8.37 -2.90
C GLY A 436 18.74 7.76 -3.32
#